data_AF-A0A7S2STL2-F1
#
_entry.id   AF-A0A7S2STL2-F1
#
_cell.length_a   1.000
_cell.length_b   1.000
_cell.length_c   1.000
_cell.angle_alpha   90.00
_cell.angle_beta   90.00
_cell.angle_gamma   90.00
#
_symmetry.space_group_name_H-M   'P 1'
#
loop_
_entity.id
_entity.type
_entity.pdbx_description
1 polymer ?
#
loop_
_entity_poly.entity_id
_entity_poly.type
_entity_poly.pdbx_seq_one_letter_code
_entity_poly.pdbx_strand_id
1 'polypeptide(L)'
;DDAALLEWGHSAVIHAADTVIARFGQQATDQEFQLGFEASPMIAKPIQGCSPLRNAGALHSQMVFMMRGGCDFLTKARHAVEAGAVALIVINHDQTRPDHAFAMAPP
;
A
#
# COMPACT_ATOMS: atom_id res chain seq x y z
N ASP A 1 -16.71 3.46 6.60
CA ASP A 1 -15.62 3.55 7.58
C ASP A 1 -14.78 2.27 7.47
N ASP A 2 -13.91 2.24 6.46
CA ASP A 2 -12.97 1.13 6.25
C ASP A 2 -11.68 1.52 6.96
N ALA A 3 -11.27 0.79 8.00
CA ALA A 3 -10.04 1.05 8.75
C ALA A 3 -9.10 -0.14 8.59
N ALA A 4 -7.85 0.10 8.19
CA ALA A 4 -6.78 -0.91 8.28
C ALA A 4 -5.97 -0.70 9.55
N LEU A 5 -5.69 -1.79 10.26
CA LEU A 5 -4.78 -1.79 11.39
C LEU A 5 -3.35 -2.02 10.87
N LEU A 6 -2.46 -1.05 11.11
CA LEU A 6 -1.03 -1.19 10.83
C LEU A 6 -0.28 -1.27 12.16
N GLU A 7 0.26 -2.44 12.46
CA GLU A 7 1.09 -2.66 13.64
C GLU A 7 2.56 -2.68 13.25
N TRP A 8 3.41 -1.98 14.01
CA TRP A 8 4.86 -1.98 13.81
C TRP A 8 5.59 -1.89 15.17
N GLY A 9 6.58 -2.76 15.36
CA GLY A 9 7.49 -2.74 16.51
C GLY A 9 7.08 -3.65 17.69
N HIS A 10 8.04 -3.95 18.56
CA HIS A 10 7.89 -4.81 19.75
C HIS A 10 7.20 -4.11 20.94
N SER A 11 6.26 -3.20 20.72
CA SER A 11 5.61 -2.46 21.80
C SER A 11 4.15 -2.22 21.48
N ALA A 12 3.30 -2.42 22.50
CA ALA A 12 1.85 -2.42 22.46
C ALA A 12 1.20 -1.05 22.15
N VAL A 13 1.80 -0.26 21.27
CA VAL A 13 1.27 1.00 20.77
C VAL A 13 0.66 0.73 19.41
N ILE A 14 -0.65 0.52 19.41
CA ILE A 14 -1.45 0.39 18.20
C ILE A 14 -1.58 1.79 17.59
N HIS A 15 -0.86 2.06 16.51
CA HIS A 15 -1.06 3.26 15.71
C HIS A 15 -2.11 2.94 14.63
N ALA A 16 -3.38 3.22 14.93
CA ALA A 16 -4.41 3.23 13.90
C ALA A 16 -4.16 4.43 12.96
N ALA A 17 -3.82 4.15 11.72
CA ALA A 17 -3.73 5.18 10.69
C ALA A 17 -5.09 5.34 10.02
N ASP A 18 -5.56 6.58 9.89
CA ASP A 18 -6.71 6.90 9.04
C ASP A 18 -6.35 6.53 7.60
N THR A 19 -6.90 5.42 7.14
CA THR A 19 -6.60 4.83 5.85
C THR A 19 -7.89 4.57 5.09
N VAL A 20 -7.75 4.42 3.78
CA VAL A 20 -8.82 3.95 2.91
C VAL A 20 -8.32 2.68 2.24
N ILE A 21 -9.14 1.63 2.30
CA ILE A 21 -8.78 0.34 1.73
C ILE A 21 -9.24 0.31 0.27
N ALA A 22 -8.34 -0.11 -0.61
CA ALA A 22 -8.64 -0.42 -1.99
C ALA A 22 -9.68 -1.54 -2.08
N ARG A 23 -10.74 -1.37 -2.89
CA ARG A 23 -11.75 -2.41 -3.16
C ARG A 23 -11.49 -3.21 -4.44
N PHE A 24 -10.22 -3.32 -4.82
CA PHE A 24 -9.77 -4.03 -6.01
C PHE A 24 -8.50 -4.83 -5.70
N GLY A 25 -8.14 -5.73 -6.60
CA GLY A 25 -7.03 -6.68 -6.42
C GLY A 25 -7.47 -7.95 -5.70
N GLN A 26 -6.62 -8.98 -5.76
CA GLN A 26 -6.92 -10.32 -5.24
C GLN A 26 -7.17 -10.30 -3.72
N GLN A 27 -6.55 -9.37 -2.99
CA GLN A 27 -6.74 -9.21 -1.54
C GLN A 27 -8.12 -8.66 -1.15
N ALA A 28 -8.85 -8.03 -2.07
CA ALA A 28 -10.22 -7.57 -1.80
C ALA A 28 -11.25 -8.72 -1.79
N THR A 29 -10.85 -9.92 -2.24
CA THR A 29 -11.73 -11.09 -2.34
C THR A 29 -11.39 -12.21 -1.35
N ASP A 30 -10.19 -12.20 -0.76
CA ASP A 30 -9.70 -13.31 0.06
C ASP A 30 -9.93 -13.06 1.57
N GLN A 31 -10.61 -14.01 2.23
CA GLN A 31 -10.85 -14.00 3.67
C GLN A 31 -9.55 -13.99 4.49
N GLU A 32 -8.40 -14.41 3.95
CA GLU A 32 -7.11 -14.36 4.64
C GLU A 32 -6.66 -12.93 4.95
N PHE A 33 -7.11 -11.92 4.19
CA PHE A 33 -6.84 -10.52 4.55
C PHE A 33 -7.55 -10.10 5.86
N GLN A 34 -8.59 -10.84 6.28
CA GLN A 34 -9.25 -10.64 7.58
C GLN A 34 -8.38 -11.11 8.76
N LEU A 35 -7.37 -11.96 8.51
CA LEU A 35 -6.49 -12.50 9.56
C LEU A 35 -5.22 -11.67 9.77
N GLY A 36 -4.97 -10.69 8.89
CA GLY A 36 -3.73 -9.91 8.88
C GLY A 36 -2.55 -10.68 8.29
N PHE A 37 -1.55 -9.96 7.81
CA PHE A 37 -0.28 -10.54 7.37
C PHE A 37 0.87 -9.69 7.90
N GLU A 38 2.01 -10.32 8.15
CA GLU A 38 3.23 -9.64 8.56
C GLU A 38 4.18 -9.51 7.37
N ALA A 39 4.68 -8.29 7.15
CA ALA A 39 5.67 -8.01 6.13
C ALA A 39 6.60 -6.89 6.62
N SER A 40 7.79 -6.80 6.05
CA SER A 40 8.69 -5.66 6.30
C SER A 40 8.32 -4.48 5.41
N PRO A 41 8.35 -3.24 5.95
CA PRO A 41 8.10 -2.03 5.20
C PRO A 41 9.25 -1.68 4.26
N MET A 42 8.98 -1.55 2.96
CA MET A 42 9.98 -1.21 1.94
C MET A 42 9.59 0.02 1.12
N ILE A 43 10.55 0.88 0.81
CA ILE A 43 10.30 2.05 -0.07
C ILE A 43 10.52 1.65 -1.53
N ALA A 44 9.58 1.99 -2.41
CA ALA A 44 9.70 1.75 -3.85
C ALA A 44 10.85 2.54 -4.50
N LYS A 45 11.48 1.95 -5.51
CA LYS A 45 12.47 2.64 -6.37
C LYS A 45 12.07 2.50 -7.85
N PRO A 46 11.55 3.54 -8.52
CA PRO A 46 11.31 4.90 -8.04
C PRO A 46 10.14 5.00 -7.06
N ILE A 47 10.19 6.00 -6.18
CA ILE A 47 9.20 6.19 -5.11
C ILE A 47 7.80 6.56 -5.64
N GLN A 48 7.70 7.08 -6.86
CA GLN A 48 6.41 7.33 -7.51
C GLN A 48 5.74 6.03 -7.99
N GLY A 49 6.49 4.96 -8.26
CA GLY A 49 5.93 3.70 -8.76
C GLY A 49 5.22 3.78 -10.13
N CYS A 50 5.51 4.82 -10.92
CA CYS A 50 4.93 5.00 -12.26
C CYS A 50 5.70 4.28 -13.37
N SER A 51 6.77 3.57 -13.00
CA SER A 51 7.54 2.68 -13.85
C SER A 51 7.88 1.41 -13.06
N PRO A 52 8.35 0.33 -13.71
CA PRO A 52 8.79 -0.88 -13.02
C PRO A 52 9.78 -0.59 -11.88
N LEU A 53 9.63 -1.33 -10.78
CA LEU A 53 10.41 -1.13 -9.56
C LEU A 53 11.78 -1.80 -9.67
N ARG A 54 12.84 -1.00 -9.51
CA ARG A 54 14.24 -1.43 -9.59
C ARG A 54 14.70 -2.27 -8.40
N ASN A 55 13.96 -2.25 -7.29
CA ASN A 55 14.26 -3.01 -6.08
C ASN A 55 13.37 -4.24 -5.88
N ALA A 56 12.81 -4.81 -6.96
CA ALA A 56 11.93 -5.97 -6.90
C ALA A 56 12.51 -7.15 -6.08
N GLY A 57 13.82 -7.41 -6.15
CA GLY A 57 14.45 -8.47 -5.37
C GLY A 57 14.31 -8.32 -3.84
N ALA A 58 14.14 -7.08 -3.34
CA ALA A 58 13.90 -6.81 -1.92
C ALA A 58 12.42 -6.65 -1.58
N LEU A 59 11.54 -6.67 -2.58
CA LEU A 59 10.09 -6.49 -2.42
C LEU A 59 9.32 -7.80 -2.39
N HIS A 60 9.96 -8.92 -2.74
CA HIS A 60 9.32 -10.23 -2.70
C HIS A 60 8.78 -10.56 -1.30
N SER A 61 7.47 -10.76 -1.22
CA SER A 61 6.74 -10.99 0.03
C SER A 61 6.84 -9.85 1.05
N GLN A 62 7.14 -8.63 0.60
CA GLN A 62 7.20 -7.44 1.45
C GLN A 62 6.09 -6.45 1.11
N MET A 63 5.81 -5.50 2.02
CA MET A 63 4.93 -4.38 1.74
C MET A 63 5.72 -3.22 1.15
N VAL A 64 5.13 -2.49 0.20
CA VAL A 64 5.81 -1.38 -0.49
C VAL A 64 5.09 -0.05 -0.29
N PHE A 65 5.88 0.99 -0.01
CA PHE A 65 5.42 2.38 0.05
C PHE A 65 5.71 3.11 -1.26
N MET A 66 4.70 3.83 -1.75
CA MET A 66 4.80 4.72 -2.90
C MET A 66 4.14 6.07 -2.58
N MET A 67 4.61 7.15 -3.22
CA MET A 67 3.94 8.44 -3.10
C MET A 67 2.76 8.57 -4.07
N ARG A 68 1.71 9.26 -3.62
CA ARG A 68 0.60 9.72 -4.46
C ARG A 68 1.11 10.65 -5.58
N GLY A 69 0.49 10.59 -6.75
CA GLY A 69 0.80 11.44 -7.90
C GLY A 69 1.62 10.76 -9.00
N GLY A 70 1.82 11.45 -10.12
CA GLY A 70 2.56 10.99 -11.30
C GLY A 70 1.81 10.00 -12.21
N CYS A 71 1.01 9.10 -11.64
CA CYS A 71 0.21 8.11 -12.36
C CYS A 71 -0.97 7.66 -11.47
N ASP A 72 -1.93 6.97 -12.08
CA ASP A 72 -3.03 6.35 -11.33
C ASP A 72 -2.53 5.25 -10.39
N PHE A 73 -3.38 4.93 -9.41
CA PHE A 73 -3.04 3.95 -8.39
C PHE A 73 -3.12 2.49 -8.91
N LEU A 74 -3.89 2.22 -9.98
CA LEU A 74 -3.92 0.89 -10.60
C LEU A 74 -2.56 0.55 -11.22
N THR A 75 -1.92 1.51 -11.87
CA THR A 75 -0.57 1.41 -12.42
C THR A 75 0.45 1.13 -11.31
N LYS A 76 0.31 1.82 -10.16
CA LYS A 76 1.17 1.57 -8.98
C LYS A 76 0.96 0.16 -8.43
N ALA A 77 -0.29 -0.28 -8.30
CA ALA A 77 -0.64 -1.62 -7.84
C ALA A 77 -0.07 -2.69 -8.78
N ARG A 78 -0.17 -2.49 -10.10
CA ARG A 78 0.42 -3.39 -11.10
C ARG A 78 1.93 -3.52 -10.92
N HIS A 79 2.66 -2.40 -10.82
CA HIS A 79 4.10 -2.44 -10.60
C HIS A 79 4.51 -3.04 -9.25
N ALA A 80 3.68 -2.89 -8.21
CA ALA A 80 3.91 -3.52 -6.91
C ALA A 80 3.79 -5.05 -7.00
N VAL A 81 2.72 -5.54 -7.63
CA VAL A 81 2.50 -6.98 -7.86
C VAL A 81 3.60 -7.58 -8.74
N GLU A 82 3.98 -6.90 -9.83
CA GLU A 82 5.08 -7.33 -10.70
C GLU A 82 6.44 -7.40 -9.97
N ALA A 83 6.62 -6.57 -8.94
CA ALA A 83 7.80 -6.60 -8.08
C ALA A 83 7.73 -7.66 -6.96
N GLY A 84 6.63 -8.42 -6.86
CA GLY A 84 6.41 -9.44 -5.85
C GLY A 84 5.97 -8.90 -4.48
N ALA A 85 5.56 -7.63 -4.40
CA ALA A 85 5.05 -7.07 -3.16
C ALA A 85 3.69 -7.68 -2.81
N VAL A 86 3.48 -7.95 -1.52
CA VAL A 86 2.23 -8.51 -0.99
C VAL A 86 1.26 -7.44 -0.53
N ALA A 87 1.69 -6.18 -0.42
CA ALA A 87 0.82 -5.05 -0.15
C ALA A 87 1.43 -3.75 -0.67
N LEU A 88 0.55 -2.81 -1.03
CA LEU A 88 0.91 -1.45 -1.45
C LEU A 88 0.27 -0.44 -0.50
N ILE A 89 1.09 0.45 0.05
CA ILE A 89 0.64 1.62 0.79
C ILE A 89 0.98 2.88 -0.01
N VAL A 90 -0.04 3.67 -0.35
CA VAL A 90 0.15 4.93 -1.06
C VAL A 90 0.07 6.11 -0.10
N ILE A 91 1.18 6.84 0.02
CA ILE A 91 1.31 7.97 0.94
C ILE A 91 0.84 9.26 0.25
N ASN A 92 -0.19 9.89 0.82
CA ASN A 92 -0.53 11.27 0.51
C ASN A 92 0.50 12.21 1.15
N HIS A 93 1.02 13.16 0.38
CA HIS A 93 1.99 14.16 0.86
C HIS A 93 1.54 15.59 0.57
N ASP A 94 0.26 15.76 0.21
CA ASP A 94 -0.36 17.07 0.01
C ASP A 94 -0.56 17.75 1.38
N GLN A 95 0.31 18.72 1.68
CA GLN A 95 0.23 19.47 2.94
C GLN A 95 -1.01 20.36 3.04
N THR A 96 -1.64 20.71 1.91
CA THR A 96 -2.86 21.53 1.90
C THR A 96 -4.11 20.69 2.20
N ARG A 97 -4.02 19.38 1.98
CA ARG A 97 -5.10 18.41 2.21
C ARG A 97 -4.52 17.12 2.77
N PRO A 98 -4.04 17.13 4.02
CA PRO A 98 -3.41 15.96 4.64
C PRO A 98 -4.37 14.78 4.73
N ASP A 99 -5.64 15.06 5.05
CA ASP A 99 -6.69 14.05 5.29
C ASP A 99 -7.34 13.52 4.00
N HIS A 100 -6.88 13.96 2.82
CA HIS A 100 -7.50 13.60 1.55
C HIS A 100 -7.07 12.21 1.07
N ALA A 101 -7.84 11.22 1.50
CA ALA A 101 -7.77 9.84 1.05
C ALA A 101 -9.10 9.42 0.38
N PHE A 102 -9.02 8.56 -0.64
CA PHE A 102 -10.20 8.00 -1.31
C PHE A 102 -9.96 6.55 -1.70
N ALA A 103 -10.94 5.69 -1.44
CA ALA A 103 -10.92 4.31 -1.90
C ALA A 103 -11.17 4.27 -3.41
N MET A 104 -10.41 3.44 -4.12
CA MET A 104 -10.81 3.09 -5.49
C MET A 104 -11.72 1.88 -5.45
N ALA A 105 -12.80 1.97 -6.22
CA ALA A 105 -13.52 0.83 -6.72
C ALA A 105 -13.02 0.54 -8.16
N PRO A 106 -13.11 -0.72 -8.63
CA PRO A 106 -13.03 -0.98 -10.06
C PRO A 106 -14.09 -0.14 -10.82
N PRO A 107 -13.86 0.20 -12.10
CA PRO A 107 -14.87 0.84 -12.93
C PRO A 107 -16.15 0.01 -13.02
#